data_AF-A0A1G5F8Z4-F1
#
_entry.id   AF-A0A1G5F8Z4-F1
#
_cell.length_a   1.000
_cell.length_b   1.000
_cell.length_c   1.000
_cell.angle_alpha   90.00
_cell.angle_beta   90.00
_cell.angle_gamma   90.00
#
_symmetry.space_group_name_H-M   'P 1'
#
loop_
_entity.id
_entity.type
_entity.pdbx_description
1 polymer ?
#
loop_
_entity_poly.entity_id
_entity_poly.type
_entity_poly.pdbx_seq_one_letter_code
_entity_poly.pdbx_strand_id
1 'polypeptide(L)'
;MRLYTLLLIIILAGCSKPLYVKDKHFKPVKKENKVDTDLKQLVYKSLERAFVKEKDIAGYRLIWKKDRIYVSKEYQNSKTDFQNREDWNNSLSFLEENQVPSSIGKVKFSLKSREELQKISDKTREDFLHASFSLISIDGDFATISIDNSWVVSKHHKKIMYLSGGGYTCTFKKIEGVWVFQRIEKSWIS
;
A
#
# COMPACT_ATOMS: atom_id res chain seq x y z
N MET A 1 -16.13 48.25 -7.57
CA MET A 1 -16.61 47.02 -8.24
C MET A 1 -15.54 46.21 -9.01
N ARG A 2 -14.29 46.69 -9.17
CA ARG A 2 -13.22 45.94 -9.89
C ARG A 2 -12.31 45.07 -9.01
N LEU A 3 -12.30 45.30 -7.69
CA LEU A 3 -11.42 44.58 -6.75
C LEU A 3 -11.97 43.20 -6.33
N TYR A 4 -13.30 43.09 -6.21
CA TYR A 4 -13.98 41.84 -5.84
C TYR A 4 -13.93 40.77 -6.93
N THR A 5 -13.90 41.18 -8.20
CA THR A 5 -13.80 40.27 -9.36
C THR A 5 -12.42 39.62 -9.47
N LEU A 6 -11.35 40.32 -9.08
CA LEU A 6 -9.98 39.77 -9.09
C LEU A 6 -9.77 38.73 -7.98
N LEU A 7 -10.37 38.94 -6.79
CA LEU A 7 -10.32 37.99 -5.69
C LEU A 7 -11.08 36.68 -6.01
N LEU A 8 -12.19 36.76 -6.74
CA LEU A 8 -12.97 35.59 -7.13
C LEU A 8 -12.21 34.66 -8.10
N ILE A 9 -11.38 35.23 -8.99
CA ILE A 9 -10.54 34.46 -9.93
C ILE A 9 -9.40 33.75 -9.20
N ILE A 10 -8.83 34.35 -8.16
CA ILE A 10 -7.78 33.73 -7.33
C ILE A 10 -8.35 32.58 -6.50
N ILE A 11 -9.59 32.71 -5.99
CA ILE A 11 -10.27 31.63 -5.26
C ILE A 11 -10.65 30.47 -6.20
N LEU A 12 -11.02 30.74 -7.45
CA LEU A 12 -11.30 29.71 -8.46
C LEU A 12 -10.03 29.06 -9.03
N ALA A 13 -8.90 29.77 -9.09
CA ALA A 13 -7.59 29.22 -9.45
C ALA A 13 -6.92 28.44 -8.30
N GLY A 14 -7.33 28.68 -7.05
CA GLY A 14 -6.89 27.95 -5.85
C GLY A 14 -7.49 26.55 -5.72
N CYS A 15 -8.48 26.18 -6.54
CA CYS A 15 -8.89 24.80 -6.72
C CYS A 15 -7.99 24.08 -7.74
N SER A 16 -6.69 24.04 -7.48
CA SER A 16 -5.85 23.00 -8.07
C SER A 16 -6.38 21.67 -7.53
N LYS A 17 -7.34 21.05 -8.24
CA LYS A 17 -7.66 19.64 -8.07
C LYS A 17 -6.31 18.92 -8.02
N PRO A 18 -5.96 18.23 -6.93
CA PRO A 18 -4.69 17.53 -6.95
C PRO A 18 -4.75 16.59 -8.14
N LEU A 19 -3.73 16.73 -8.98
CA LEU A 19 -3.52 15.88 -10.15
C LEU A 19 -3.67 14.45 -9.61
N TYR A 20 -4.57 13.66 -10.19
CA TYR A 20 -4.74 12.25 -9.84
C TYR A 20 -4.57 11.33 -11.05
N VAL A 21 -4.04 10.13 -10.76
CA VAL A 21 -3.84 9.00 -11.62
C VAL A 21 -5.15 8.72 -12.30
N LYS A 22 -5.32 9.22 -13.54
CA LYS A 22 -6.55 9.02 -14.30
C LYS A 22 -6.99 7.56 -14.14
N ASP A 23 -8.26 7.37 -13.79
CA ASP A 23 -8.90 6.12 -13.38
C ASP A 23 -8.45 4.87 -14.17
N LYS A 24 -8.05 5.06 -15.44
CA LYS A 24 -7.47 4.07 -16.34
C LYS A 24 -6.28 3.25 -15.79
N HIS A 25 -5.53 3.75 -14.81
CA HIS A 25 -4.35 3.04 -14.27
C HIS A 25 -4.67 2.21 -13.02
N PHE A 26 -5.88 2.32 -12.46
CA PHE A 26 -6.32 1.49 -11.36
C PHE A 26 -7.20 0.36 -11.92
N LYS A 27 -6.65 -0.84 -11.98
CA LYS A 27 -7.39 -2.04 -12.39
C LYS A 27 -7.39 -3.00 -11.22
N PRO A 28 -8.56 -3.23 -10.58
CA PRO A 28 -8.67 -4.22 -9.54
C PRO A 28 -8.16 -5.57 -10.05
N VAL A 29 -7.57 -6.35 -9.17
CA VAL A 29 -7.19 -7.71 -9.52
C VAL A 29 -8.44 -8.51 -9.92
N LYS A 30 -8.30 -9.50 -10.81
CA LYS A 30 -9.44 -10.33 -11.22
C LYS A 30 -10.08 -10.96 -9.99
N LYS A 31 -11.42 -10.95 -9.95
CA LYS A 31 -12.18 -11.49 -8.83
C LYS A 31 -11.94 -12.99 -8.74
N GLU A 32 -11.28 -13.43 -7.66
CA GLU A 32 -11.13 -14.84 -7.34
C GLU A 32 -11.94 -15.17 -6.09
N ASN A 33 -12.51 -16.38 -6.05
CA ASN A 33 -13.60 -16.72 -5.14
C ASN A 33 -13.17 -17.44 -3.85
N LYS A 34 -11.88 -17.79 -3.67
CA LYS A 34 -11.42 -18.55 -2.49
C LYS A 34 -10.10 -18.06 -1.92
N VAL A 35 -10.08 -17.82 -0.60
CA VAL A 35 -8.88 -17.57 0.20
C VAL A 35 -8.39 -18.93 0.71
N ASP A 36 -7.61 -19.62 -0.10
CA ASP A 36 -7.31 -21.05 0.05
C ASP A 36 -5.87 -21.38 0.46
N THR A 37 -4.98 -20.38 0.50
CA THR A 37 -3.60 -20.54 0.94
C THR A 37 -3.30 -19.70 2.18
N ASP A 38 -2.32 -20.12 2.97
CA ASP A 38 -1.87 -19.37 4.16
C ASP A 38 -1.43 -17.95 3.78
N LEU A 39 -0.69 -17.82 2.68
CA LEU A 39 -0.29 -16.53 2.12
C LEU A 39 -1.50 -15.65 1.78
N LYS A 40 -2.50 -16.19 1.07
CA LYS A 40 -3.74 -15.46 0.75
C LYS A 40 -4.48 -15.01 2.00
N GLN A 41 -4.61 -15.88 3.01
CA GLN A 41 -5.28 -15.55 4.26
C GLN A 41 -4.55 -14.42 5.01
N LEU A 42 -3.22 -14.48 5.09
CA LEU A 42 -2.41 -13.49 5.78
C LEU A 42 -2.42 -12.14 5.06
N VAL A 43 -2.29 -12.13 3.73
CA VAL A 43 -2.41 -10.91 2.91
C VAL A 43 -3.80 -10.29 3.07
N TYR A 44 -4.86 -11.10 2.98
CA TYR A 44 -6.23 -10.64 3.19
C TYR A 44 -6.40 -9.99 4.56
N LYS A 45 -6.02 -10.68 5.64
CA LYS A 45 -6.20 -10.20 7.02
C LYS A 45 -5.39 -8.93 7.30
N SER A 46 -4.18 -8.85 6.75
CA SER A 46 -3.32 -7.68 6.90
C SER A 46 -3.90 -6.46 6.18
N LEU A 47 -4.37 -6.61 4.94
CA LEU A 47 -5.03 -5.53 4.19
C LEU A 47 -6.38 -5.13 4.83
N GLU A 48 -7.16 -6.11 5.28
CA GLU A 48 -8.43 -5.88 5.97
C GLU A 48 -8.21 -5.02 7.22
N ARG A 49 -7.26 -5.40 8.07
CA ARG A 49 -6.90 -4.63 9.26
C ARG A 49 -6.46 -3.21 8.90
N ALA A 50 -5.44 -3.11 8.06
CA ALA A 50 -4.73 -1.87 7.74
C ALA A 50 -5.62 -0.82 7.05
N PHE A 51 -6.57 -1.22 6.20
CA PHE A 51 -7.31 -0.29 5.34
C PHE A 51 -8.84 -0.31 5.52
N VAL A 52 -9.40 -1.36 6.14
CA VAL A 52 -10.86 -1.56 6.19
C VAL A 52 -11.41 -1.51 7.61
N LYS A 53 -10.89 -2.35 8.52
CA LYS A 53 -11.39 -2.49 9.90
C LYS A 53 -10.77 -1.46 10.83
N GLU A 54 -9.47 -1.59 11.10
CA GLU A 54 -8.78 -0.74 12.09
C GLU A 54 -8.30 0.57 11.48
N LYS A 55 -7.91 0.55 10.20
CA LYS A 55 -7.41 1.75 9.49
C LYS A 55 -6.20 2.37 10.19
N ASP A 56 -5.37 1.50 10.77
CA ASP A 56 -4.27 1.80 11.67
C ASP A 56 -2.90 1.92 10.96
N ILE A 57 -2.87 1.75 9.64
CA ILE A 57 -1.63 1.94 8.86
C ILE A 57 -1.19 3.42 8.89
N ALA A 58 0.12 3.65 9.03
CA ALA A 58 0.66 5.00 9.04
C ALA A 58 0.32 5.73 7.73
N GLY A 59 0.02 7.03 7.84
CA GLY A 59 -0.42 7.82 6.69
C GLY A 59 -1.81 7.49 6.15
N TYR A 60 -2.61 6.61 6.78
CA TYR A 60 -3.96 6.27 6.30
C TYR A 60 -4.84 7.51 6.04
N ARG A 61 -4.75 8.52 6.91
CA ARG A 61 -5.51 9.77 6.78
C ARG A 61 -5.15 10.53 5.50
N LEU A 62 -3.89 10.44 5.06
CA LEU A 62 -3.34 11.09 3.87
C LEU A 62 -3.69 10.36 2.56
N ILE A 63 -4.18 9.13 2.64
CA ILE A 63 -4.72 8.42 1.47
C ILE A 63 -5.98 9.17 1.02
N TRP A 64 -5.92 9.76 -0.17
CA TRP A 64 -7.05 10.54 -0.68
C TRP A 64 -8.23 9.64 -1.08
N LYS A 65 -8.01 8.66 -1.97
CA LYS A 65 -9.02 7.66 -2.37
C LYS A 65 -8.92 6.39 -1.53
N LYS A 66 -9.46 6.44 -0.31
CA LYS A 66 -9.42 5.32 0.66
C LYS A 66 -10.13 4.04 0.16
N ASP A 67 -10.95 4.15 -0.87
CA ASP A 67 -11.62 3.02 -1.55
C ASP A 67 -10.71 2.32 -2.58
N ARG A 68 -9.49 2.80 -2.83
CA ARG A 68 -8.58 2.30 -3.87
C ARG A 68 -7.15 2.27 -3.38
N ILE A 69 -6.63 1.08 -3.14
CA ILE A 69 -5.29 0.88 -2.61
C ILE A 69 -4.44 0.15 -3.64
N TYR A 70 -3.34 0.77 -4.05
CA TYR A 70 -2.29 0.07 -4.78
C TYR A 70 -1.50 -0.81 -3.80
N VAL A 71 -1.16 -2.02 -4.22
CA VAL A 71 -0.36 -2.97 -3.44
C VAL A 71 0.89 -3.32 -4.25
N SER A 72 2.08 -3.18 -3.65
CA SER A 72 3.34 -3.61 -4.26
C SER A 72 3.38 -5.13 -4.35
N LYS A 73 3.94 -5.68 -5.44
CA LYS A 73 4.11 -7.13 -5.62
C LYS A 73 5.22 -7.70 -4.75
N GLU A 74 6.25 -6.91 -4.51
CA GLU A 74 7.53 -7.31 -3.95
C GLU A 74 7.46 -7.40 -2.43
N TYR A 75 7.94 -8.51 -1.87
CA TYR A 75 8.08 -8.71 -0.43
C TYR A 75 9.29 -9.59 -0.09
N GLN A 76 9.68 -9.63 1.19
CA GLN A 76 10.67 -10.56 1.70
C GLN A 76 10.03 -11.71 2.45
N ASN A 77 10.55 -12.93 2.31
CA ASN A 77 9.97 -14.12 2.95
C ASN A 77 10.68 -14.55 4.25
N SER A 78 11.80 -13.94 4.60
CA SER A 78 12.69 -14.43 5.67
C SER A 78 13.21 -13.35 6.61
N LYS A 79 13.70 -12.22 6.08
CA LYS A 79 14.24 -11.12 6.89
C LYS A 79 14.00 -9.77 6.24
N THR A 80 14.16 -8.70 7.01
CA THR A 80 14.12 -7.30 6.53
C THR A 80 15.47 -6.61 6.53
N ASP A 81 16.49 -7.26 7.07
CA ASP A 81 17.74 -6.63 7.48
C ASP A 81 18.83 -7.09 6.51
N PHE A 82 19.10 -6.26 5.50
CA PHE A 82 20.04 -6.57 4.43
C PHE A 82 21.21 -5.61 4.45
N GLN A 83 22.42 -6.14 4.24
CA GLN A 83 23.65 -5.35 4.24
C GLN A 83 23.76 -4.46 3.00
N ASN A 84 23.19 -4.89 1.88
CA ASN A 84 23.20 -4.15 0.63
C ASN A 84 21.92 -4.43 -0.19
N ARG A 85 21.74 -3.66 -1.26
CA ARG A 85 20.57 -3.74 -2.15
C ARG A 85 20.56 -5.02 -3.01
N GLU A 86 21.72 -5.57 -3.32
CA GLU A 86 21.82 -6.80 -4.12
C GLU A 86 21.27 -7.99 -3.35
N ASP A 87 21.65 -8.15 -2.08
CA ASP A 87 21.12 -9.18 -1.18
C ASP A 87 19.60 -9.04 -1.01
N TRP A 88 19.11 -7.79 -0.91
CA TRP A 88 17.67 -7.51 -0.88
C TRP A 88 16.99 -8.03 -2.15
N ASN A 89 17.53 -7.70 -3.32
CA ASN A 89 16.93 -8.08 -4.60
C ASN A 89 16.95 -9.60 -4.82
N ASN A 90 18.01 -10.28 -4.39
CA ASN A 90 18.17 -11.73 -4.56
C ASN A 90 17.22 -12.57 -3.68
N SER A 91 16.61 -11.96 -2.67
CA SER A 91 15.69 -12.60 -1.72
C SER A 91 14.22 -12.21 -1.96
N LEU A 92 13.96 -11.34 -2.93
CA LEU A 92 12.61 -10.88 -3.26
C LEU A 92 11.72 -12.05 -3.67
N SER A 93 10.58 -12.11 -3.00
CA SER A 93 9.42 -12.90 -3.40
C SER A 93 8.37 -11.96 -4.00
N PHE A 94 7.47 -12.52 -4.82
CA PHE A 94 6.47 -11.76 -5.54
C PHE A 94 5.08 -12.30 -5.27
N LEU A 95 4.16 -11.41 -4.90
CA LEU A 95 2.75 -11.72 -4.84
C LEU A 95 2.20 -11.91 -6.25
N GLU A 96 1.44 -12.98 -6.43
CA GLU A 96 0.64 -13.22 -7.63
C GLU A 96 -0.69 -12.46 -7.55
N GLU A 97 -1.33 -12.24 -8.71
CA GLU A 97 -2.63 -11.55 -8.77
C GLU A 97 -3.68 -12.24 -7.87
N ASN A 98 -3.77 -13.56 -7.93
CA ASN A 98 -4.70 -14.34 -7.11
C ASN A 98 -4.41 -14.27 -5.59
N GLN A 99 -3.24 -13.80 -5.17
CA GLN A 99 -2.85 -13.70 -3.76
C GLN A 99 -3.33 -12.41 -3.09
N VAL A 100 -3.78 -11.43 -3.88
CA VAL A 100 -4.28 -10.13 -3.40
C VAL A 100 -5.78 -10.05 -3.69
N PRO A 101 -6.62 -9.80 -2.67
CA PRO A 101 -8.07 -9.73 -2.88
C PRO A 101 -8.43 -8.55 -3.78
N SER A 102 -9.26 -8.78 -4.79
CA SER A 102 -9.77 -7.70 -5.66
C SER A 102 -10.47 -6.57 -4.87
N SER A 103 -11.14 -6.93 -3.76
CA SER A 103 -11.77 -6.00 -2.83
C SER A 103 -12.00 -6.64 -1.46
N ILE A 104 -12.09 -5.80 -0.43
CA ILE A 104 -12.55 -6.14 0.92
C ILE A 104 -13.54 -5.05 1.33
N GLY A 105 -14.82 -5.42 1.46
CA GLY A 105 -15.90 -4.44 1.62
C GLY A 105 -15.96 -3.46 0.45
N LYS A 106 -15.85 -2.15 0.73
CA LYS A 106 -15.86 -1.08 -0.29
C LYS A 106 -14.46 -0.74 -0.84
N VAL A 107 -13.40 -1.28 -0.24
CA VAL A 107 -12.02 -0.98 -0.63
C VAL A 107 -11.57 -1.97 -1.71
N LYS A 108 -11.07 -1.45 -2.82
CA LYS A 108 -10.53 -2.21 -3.95
C LYS A 108 -9.01 -2.20 -3.90
N PHE A 109 -8.39 -3.29 -4.33
CA PHE A 109 -6.93 -3.41 -4.37
C PHE A 109 -6.44 -3.68 -5.80
N SER A 110 -5.33 -3.03 -6.16
CA SER A 110 -4.66 -3.20 -7.45
C SER A 110 -3.21 -3.56 -7.23
N LEU A 111 -2.82 -4.76 -7.64
CA LEU A 111 -1.46 -5.26 -7.54
C LEU A 111 -0.56 -4.66 -8.64
N LYS A 112 0.61 -4.14 -8.27
CA LYS A 112 1.55 -3.45 -9.17
C LYS A 112 2.99 -3.72 -8.76
N SER A 113 3.90 -3.83 -9.72
CA SER A 113 5.34 -3.79 -9.41
C SER A 113 5.77 -2.38 -9.05
N ARG A 114 6.93 -2.24 -8.41
CA ARG A 114 7.56 -0.94 -8.12
C ARG A 114 7.74 -0.11 -9.39
N GLU A 115 8.14 -0.72 -10.50
CA GLU A 115 8.29 -0.04 -11.79
C GLU A 115 6.94 0.42 -12.35
N GLU A 116 5.88 -0.39 -12.21
CA GLU A 116 4.53 0.02 -12.61
C GLU A 116 4.04 1.22 -11.80
N LEU A 117 4.24 1.21 -10.48
CA LEU A 117 3.88 2.31 -9.58
C LEU A 117 4.64 3.59 -9.93
N GLN A 118 5.96 3.49 -10.14
CA GLN A 118 6.76 4.63 -10.56
C GLN A 118 6.31 5.17 -11.93
N LYS A 119 6.04 4.29 -12.91
CA LYS A 119 5.52 4.69 -14.22
C LYS A 119 4.19 5.40 -14.11
N ILE A 120 3.31 4.97 -13.20
CA ILE A 120 2.04 5.64 -12.92
C ILE A 120 2.31 7.05 -12.38
N SER A 121 3.09 7.16 -11.31
CA SER A 121 3.45 8.43 -10.65
C SER A 121 4.15 9.42 -11.60
N ASP A 122 5.09 8.95 -12.41
CA ASP A 122 5.79 9.77 -13.41
C ASP A 122 4.82 10.26 -14.49
N LYS A 123 3.97 9.36 -15.02
CA LYS A 123 3.04 9.67 -16.10
C LYS A 123 1.93 10.63 -15.67
N THR A 124 1.51 10.55 -14.42
CA THR A 124 0.42 11.36 -13.88
C THR A 124 0.94 12.62 -13.21
N ARG A 125 2.25 12.67 -12.91
CA ARG A 125 2.96 13.75 -12.22
C ARG A 125 2.52 13.91 -10.78
N GLU A 126 2.42 12.79 -10.09
CA GLU A 126 1.76 12.75 -8.79
C GLU A 126 2.46 11.84 -7.83
N ASP A 127 2.36 12.22 -6.58
CA ASP A 127 2.89 11.47 -5.46
C ASP A 127 1.70 10.82 -4.78
N PHE A 128 1.83 9.53 -4.46
CA PHE A 128 0.77 8.82 -3.78
C PHE A 128 1.31 7.72 -2.87
N LEU A 129 0.48 7.36 -1.90
CA LEU A 129 0.72 6.27 -0.98
C LEU A 129 0.25 4.94 -1.57
N HIS A 130 1.04 3.90 -1.39
CA HIS A 130 0.71 2.53 -1.74
C HIS A 130 1.04 1.59 -0.58
N ALA A 131 0.28 0.50 -0.47
CA ALA A 131 0.58 -0.57 0.47
C ALA A 131 1.77 -1.40 -0.03
N SER A 132 2.66 -1.77 0.87
CA SER A 132 3.74 -2.73 0.62
C SER A 132 3.82 -3.73 1.75
N PHE A 133 4.26 -4.94 1.43
CA PHE A 133 4.64 -5.94 2.40
C PHE A 133 6.15 -6.01 2.44
N SER A 134 6.78 -5.45 3.47
CA SER A 134 8.23 -5.54 3.65
C SER A 134 8.67 -6.92 4.11
N LEU A 135 7.79 -7.68 4.77
CA LEU A 135 8.03 -9.06 5.23
C LEU A 135 6.72 -9.85 5.25
N ILE A 136 6.77 -11.08 4.75
CA ILE A 136 5.77 -12.13 4.97
C ILE A 136 6.52 -13.41 5.28
N SER A 137 6.72 -13.71 6.56
CA SER A 137 7.37 -14.94 7.00
C SER A 137 6.35 -15.86 7.65
N ILE A 138 6.32 -17.12 7.24
CA ILE A 138 5.42 -18.16 7.75
C ILE A 138 6.31 -19.29 8.29
N ASP A 139 6.19 -19.58 9.58
CA ASP A 139 6.93 -20.62 10.29
C ASP A 139 5.93 -21.50 11.07
N GLY A 140 5.55 -22.62 10.46
CA GLY A 140 4.52 -23.51 10.99
C GLY A 140 3.19 -22.79 11.24
N ASP A 141 2.76 -22.77 12.49
CA ASP A 141 1.52 -22.12 12.93
C ASP A 141 1.71 -20.66 13.35
N PHE A 142 2.88 -20.06 13.09
CA PHE A 142 3.16 -18.65 13.36
C PHE A 142 3.52 -17.91 12.07
N ALA A 143 3.10 -16.65 11.96
CA ALA A 143 3.49 -15.80 10.86
C ALA A 143 3.83 -14.39 11.35
N THR A 144 4.84 -13.79 10.73
CA THR A 144 5.26 -12.41 10.97
C THR A 144 5.07 -11.62 9.69
N ILE A 145 4.25 -10.58 9.75
CA ILE A 145 3.90 -9.72 8.61
C ILE A 145 4.32 -8.29 8.92
N SER A 146 5.17 -7.72 8.07
CA SER A 146 5.45 -6.29 8.05
C SER A 146 4.70 -5.66 6.88
N ILE A 147 3.73 -4.80 7.20
CA ILE A 147 2.95 -4.04 6.22
C ILE A 147 3.21 -2.55 6.43
N ASP A 148 3.43 -1.85 5.33
CA ASP A 148 3.68 -0.42 5.33
C ASP A 148 2.94 0.30 4.22
N ASN A 149 2.85 1.61 4.39
CA ASN A 149 2.32 2.54 3.43
C ASN A 149 3.43 3.51 3.04
N SER A 150 3.84 3.42 1.78
CA SER A 150 5.05 4.07 1.28
C SER A 150 4.70 5.04 0.17
N TRP A 151 5.38 6.19 0.11
CA TRP A 151 5.21 7.14 -0.98
C TRP A 151 5.93 6.66 -2.23
N VAL A 152 5.24 6.69 -3.36
CA VAL A 152 5.89 6.79 -4.66
C VAL A 152 5.88 8.26 -5.06
N VAL A 153 7.06 8.81 -5.34
CA VAL A 153 7.26 10.22 -5.69
C VAL A 153 7.61 10.32 -7.16
N SER A 154 6.93 11.21 -7.86
CA SER A 154 7.12 11.46 -9.26
C SER A 154 8.51 12.03 -9.49
N LYS A 155 9.21 11.58 -10.54
CA LYS A 155 10.50 12.16 -10.95
C LYS A 155 10.38 13.61 -11.41
N HIS A 156 9.15 14.10 -11.59
CA HIS A 156 8.86 15.51 -11.81
C HIS A 156 8.94 16.35 -10.52
N HIS A 157 8.87 15.73 -9.34
CA HIS A 157 8.91 16.36 -8.02
C HIS A 157 10.24 16.14 -7.31
N LYS A 158 11.36 16.46 -7.98
CA LYS A 158 12.74 16.14 -7.56
C LYS A 158 13.19 16.70 -6.18
N LYS A 159 12.36 17.50 -5.50
CA LYS A 159 12.69 18.15 -4.22
C LYS A 159 11.67 17.88 -3.11
N ILE A 160 10.65 17.07 -3.37
CA ILE A 160 9.64 16.75 -2.37
C ILE A 160 10.09 15.52 -1.60
N MET A 161 10.17 15.66 -0.28
CA MET A 161 10.38 14.55 0.65
C MET A 161 9.17 14.48 1.56
N TYR A 162 8.55 13.32 1.64
CA TYR A 162 7.45 13.06 2.54
C TYR A 162 7.99 12.45 3.83
N LEU A 163 7.67 13.07 4.97
CA LEU A 163 7.98 12.56 6.32
C LEU A 163 6.77 11.82 6.91
N SER A 164 5.99 11.19 6.04
CA SER A 164 4.74 10.52 6.39
C SER A 164 4.65 9.21 5.64
N GLY A 165 3.91 8.25 6.19
CA GLY A 165 3.96 6.87 5.77
C GLY A 165 4.60 6.04 6.88
N GLY A 166 5.05 4.83 6.53
CA GLY A 166 5.53 3.85 7.50
C GLY A 166 4.51 2.74 7.72
N GLY A 167 4.72 1.95 8.77
CA GLY A 167 4.03 0.69 8.90
C GLY A 167 4.21 0.05 10.27
N TYR A 168 3.86 -1.22 10.33
CA TYR A 168 4.03 -2.02 11.53
C TYR A 168 4.33 -3.47 11.18
N THR A 169 5.00 -4.14 12.12
CA THR A 169 5.19 -5.58 12.12
C THR A 169 4.18 -6.19 13.09
N CYS A 170 3.46 -7.19 12.63
CA CYS A 170 2.46 -7.90 13.42
C CYS A 170 2.64 -9.41 13.30
N THR A 171 2.14 -10.11 14.31
CA THR A 171 2.20 -11.57 14.39
C THR A 171 0.82 -12.18 14.26
N PHE A 172 0.75 -13.34 13.62
CA PHE A 172 -0.45 -14.16 13.51
C PHE A 172 -0.14 -15.57 14.03
N LYS A 173 -1.16 -16.23 14.58
CA LYS A 173 -1.11 -17.64 14.97
C LYS A 173 -2.22 -18.41 14.27
N LYS A 174 -1.92 -19.58 13.72
CA LYS A 174 -2.89 -20.48 13.13
C LYS A 174 -3.61 -21.24 14.24
N ILE A 175 -4.93 -21.10 14.29
CA ILE A 175 -5.81 -21.79 15.24
C ILE A 175 -6.90 -22.44 14.41
N GLU A 176 -7.03 -23.77 14.51
CA GLU A 176 -8.04 -24.54 13.78
C GLU A 176 -8.02 -24.28 12.26
N GLY A 177 -6.82 -24.14 11.68
CA GLY A 177 -6.64 -23.89 10.25
C GLY A 177 -6.85 -22.43 9.81
N VAL A 178 -7.17 -21.52 10.74
CA VAL A 178 -7.41 -20.10 10.46
C VAL A 178 -6.34 -19.24 11.11
N TRP A 179 -5.79 -18.28 10.35
CA TRP A 179 -4.85 -17.31 10.92
C TRP A 179 -5.56 -16.28 11.80
N VAL A 180 -5.13 -16.14 13.04
CA VAL A 180 -5.67 -15.19 14.02
C VAL A 180 -4.60 -14.17 14.39
N PHE A 181 -4.94 -12.89 14.23
CA PHE A 181 -4.07 -11.78 14.63
C PHE A 181 -3.74 -11.88 16.11
N GLN A 182 -2.46 -11.75 16.46
CA GLN A 182 -1.99 -11.78 17.85
C GLN A 182 -1.75 -10.37 18.34
N ARG A 183 -0.73 -9.69 17.82
CA ARG A 183 -0.36 -8.33 18.24
C ARG A 183 0.50 -7.61 17.20
N ILE A 184 0.65 -6.30 17.40
CA ILE A 184 1.68 -5.48 16.74
C ILE A 184 2.94 -5.55 17.62
N GLU A 185 4.07 -5.94 17.04
CA GLU A 185 5.37 -6.02 17.73
C GLU A 185 6.14 -4.69 17.64
N LYS A 186 6.05 -4.03 16.48
CA LYS A 186 6.82 -2.84 16.13
C LYS A 186 5.99 -1.94 15.23
N SER A 187 6.15 -0.62 15.37
CA SER A 187 5.61 0.37 14.44
C SER A 187 6.69 1.40 14.07
N TRP A 188 6.59 2.00 12.88
CA TRP A 188 7.51 3.05 12.43
C TRP A 188 6.80 4.06 11.53
N ILE A 189 7.41 5.24 11.44
CA ILE A 189 7.08 6.28 10.47
C ILE A 189 8.23 6.33 9.46
N SER A 190 7.90 6.57 8.19
CA SER A 190 8.88 6.73 7.11
C SER A 190 8.84 8.14 6.53
#